data_AF-A0AAP5I4Z8-F1
#
_entry.id   AF-A0AAP5I4Z8-F1
#
_cell.length_a   1.000
_cell.length_b   1.000
_cell.length_c   1.000
_cell.angle_alpha   90.00
_cell.angle_beta   90.00
_cell.angle_gamma   90.00
#
_symmetry.space_group_name_H-M   'P 1'
#
loop_
_entity.id
_entity.type
_entity.pdbx_description
1 polymer ?
#
loop_
_entity_poly.entity_id
_entity_poly.type
_entity_poly.pdbx_seq_one_letter_code
_entity_poly.pdbx_strand_id
1 'polypeptide(L)' 'MKRMKNIPVFYNELKKNHNIVLTDTTWNALRESAKQLRISPSELIERLVREYCNIKNDKIS' A
#
# COMPACT_ATOMS: atom_id res chain seq x y z
N MET A 1 -8.04 35.18 3.19
CA MET A 1 -6.91 34.81 4.06
C MET A 1 -6.71 33.30 4.01
N LYS A 2 -5.48 32.87 3.68
CA LYS A 2 -4.78 31.58 3.89
C LYS A 2 -5.58 30.25 3.87
N ARG A 3 -5.28 29.40 2.87
CA ARG A 3 -5.57 27.95 2.86
C ARG A 3 -4.94 27.31 4.11
N MET A 4 -5.77 26.83 5.03
CA MET A 4 -5.36 25.99 6.15
C MET A 4 -4.92 24.63 5.62
N LYS A 5 -3.60 24.39 5.64
CA LYS A 5 -3.00 23.05 5.56
C LYS A 5 -3.17 22.40 6.94
N ASN A 6 -4.25 21.65 7.15
CA ASN A 6 -4.37 20.76 8.31
C ASN A 6 -5.31 19.58 8.03
N ILE A 7 -4.74 18.54 7.38
CA ILE A 7 -4.87 17.10 7.69
C ILE A 7 -6.18 16.71 8.40
N PRO A 8 -6.99 15.81 7.78
CA PRO A 8 -6.49 14.49 7.46
C PRO A 8 -6.52 14.18 5.97
N VAL A 9 -5.35 13.85 5.42
CA VAL A 9 -5.30 12.99 4.24
C VAL A 9 -5.68 11.60 4.73
N PHE A 10 -6.95 11.42 5.12
CA PHE A 10 -7.55 10.11 5.02
C PHE A 10 -7.46 9.78 3.54
N TYR A 11 -6.66 8.78 3.20
CA TYR A 11 -6.81 8.05 1.95
C TYR A 11 -8.25 7.52 1.93
N ASN A 12 -9.20 8.37 1.56
CA ASN A 12 -10.63 8.12 1.57
C ASN A 12 -11.07 7.35 0.31
N GLU A 13 -10.10 6.78 -0.40
CA GLU A 13 -10.36 5.61 -1.23
C GLU A 13 -10.54 4.45 -0.27
N LEU A 14 -11.80 4.14 0.06
CA LEU A 14 -12.15 2.92 0.77
C LEU A 14 -11.42 1.77 0.06
N LYS A 15 -10.53 1.08 0.78
CA LYS A 15 -9.85 -0.10 0.24
C LYS A 15 -10.94 -1.06 -0.23
N LYS A 16 -11.15 -1.15 -1.54
CA LYS A 16 -12.04 -2.15 -2.11
C LYS A 16 -11.39 -3.50 -1.90
N ASN A 17 -12.20 -4.51 -1.57
CA ASN A 17 -11.67 -5.85 -1.36
C ASN A 17 -11.21 -6.41 -2.72
N HIS A 18 -9.91 -6.35 -2.98
CA HIS A 18 -9.29 -6.94 -4.17
C HIS A 18 -8.79 -8.32 -3.79
N ASN A 19 -9.42 -9.36 -4.35
CA ASN A 19 -8.96 -10.73 -4.16
C ASN A 19 -7.84 -11.01 -5.16
N ILE A 20 -6.65 -11.29 -4.66
CA ILE A 20 -5.52 -11.79 -5.44
C ILE A 20 -5.37 -13.28 -5.14
N VAL A 21 -5.27 -14.09 -6.20
CA VAL A 21 -4.99 -15.52 -6.06
C VAL A 21 -3.50 -15.70 -6.19
N LEU A 22 -2.87 -16.21 -5.13
CA LEU A 22 -1.45 -16.51 -5.06
C LEU A 22 -1.27 -18.01 -4.80
N THR A 23 -0.13 -18.55 -5.21
CA THR A 23 0.24 -19.90 -4.79
C THR A 23 0.57 -19.91 -3.29
N ASP A 24 0.33 -21.04 -2.63
CA ASP A 24 0.53 -21.18 -1.18
C ASP A 24 1.96 -20.81 -0.75
N THR A 25 2.96 -21.23 -1.53
CA THR A 25 4.37 -20.87 -1.33
C THR A 25 4.60 -19.36 -1.35
N THR A 26 3.97 -18.66 -2.30
CA THR A 26 4.11 -17.20 -2.45
C THR A 26 3.40 -16.46 -1.33
N TRP A 27 2.23 -16.95 -0.91
CA TRP A 27 1.49 -16.38 0.21
C TRP A 27 2.23 -16.53 1.54
N ASN A 28 2.85 -17.69 1.80
CA ASN A 28 3.64 -17.90 3.00
C ASN A 28 4.87 -16.99 3.02
N ALA A 29 5.63 -16.92 1.92
CA ALA A 29 6.78 -16.02 1.81
C ALA A 29 6.40 -14.54 1.99
N LEU A 30 5.25 -14.12 1.45
CA LEU A 30 4.73 -12.77 1.64
C LEU A 30 4.39 -12.51 3.12
N ARG A 31 3.70 -13.46 3.78
CA ARG A 31 3.31 -13.33 5.18
C ARG A 31 4.52 -13.27 6.11
N GLU A 32 5.55 -14.07 5.85
CA GLU A 32 6.80 -14.04 6.60
C GLU A 32 7.55 -12.70 6.41
N SER A 33 7.66 -12.23 5.16
CA SER A 33 8.28 -10.95 4.84
C SER A 33 7.53 -9.77 5.49
N ALA A 34 6.19 -9.82 5.49
CA ALA A 34 5.36 -8.81 6.15
C ALA A 34 5.55 -8.83 7.67
N LYS A 35 5.67 -10.02 8.28
CA LYS A 35 5.94 -10.18 9.72
C LYS A 35 7.31 -9.62 10.10
N GLN A 36 8.36 -9.85 9.31
CA GLN A 36 9.68 -9.30 9.55
C GLN A 36 9.68 -7.76 9.50
N LEU A 37 8.89 -7.20 8.58
CA LEU A 37 8.72 -5.75 8.43
C LEU A 37 7.69 -5.14 9.38
N ARG A 38 7.03 -5.96 10.23
CA ARG A 38 5.94 -5.57 11.14
C ARG A 38 4.81 -4.78 10.47
N ILE A 39 4.50 -5.14 9.23
CA ILE A 39 3.40 -4.56 8.44
C ILE A 39 2.41 -5.65 8.01
N SER A 40 1.24 -5.23 7.53
CA SER A 40 0.27 -6.16 6.95
C SER A 40 0.73 -6.65 5.57
N PRO A 41 0.38 -7.89 5.17
CA PRO A 41 0.73 -8.42 3.85
C PRO A 41 0.15 -7.59 2.70
N SER A 42 -1.02 -6.98 2.88
CA SER A 42 -1.61 -6.03 1.92
C SER A 42 -0.78 -4.77 1.74
N GLU A 43 -0.27 -4.19 2.83
CA GLU A 43 0.63 -3.02 2.79
C GLU A 43 1.97 -3.38 2.13
N LEU A 44 2.49 -4.59 2.36
CA LEU A 44 3.69 -5.07 1.68
C LEU A 44 3.48 -5.18 0.17
N ILE A 45 2.36 -5.76 -0.28
CA ILE A 45 2.02 -5.85 -1.70
C ILE A 45 1.88 -4.44 -2.31
N GLU A 46 1.16 -3.53 -1.64
CA GLU A 46 1.03 -2.16 -2.13
C GLU A 46 2.39 -1.48 -2.28
N ARG A 47 3.32 -1.66 -1.33
CA ARG A 47 4.68 -1.12 -1.42
C ARG A 47 5.47 -1.72 -2.59
N LEU A 48 5.42 -3.03 -2.77
CA LEU A 48 6.08 -3.72 -3.88
C LEU A 48 5.54 -3.26 -5.24
N VAL A 49 4.22 -3.15 -5.37
CA VAL A 49 3.57 -2.66 -6.59
C VAL A 49 3.94 -1.20 -6.86
N ARG A 50 3.99 -0.35 -5.82
CA ARG A 50 4.41 1.07 -5.96
C ARG A 50 5.86 1.19 -6.41
N GLU A 51 6.75 0.38 -5.86
CA GLU A 51 8.17 0.34 -6.24
C GLU A 51 8.36 -0.17 -7.66
N TYR A 52 7.72 -1.30 -7.99
CA TYR A 52 7.83 -1.95 -9.30
C TYR A 52 7.23 -1.09 -10.42
N CYS A 53 6.05 -0.52 -10.20
CA CYS A 53 5.36 0.31 -11.19
C CYS A 53 5.92 1.76 -11.24
N ASN A 54 6.96 2.07 -10.44
CA ASN A 54 7.53 3.41 -10.27
C ASN A 54 6.44 4.48 -10.19
N ILE A 55 5.38 4.21 -9.41
CA ILE A 55 4.28 5.17 -9.24
C ILE A 55 4.85 6.33 -8.42
N LYS A 56 5.53 7.27 -9.09
CA LYS A 56 5.78 8.59 -8.57
C LYS A 56 4.40 9.13 -8.28
N ASN A 57 4.11 9.37 -7.02
CA ASN A 57 3.04 10.30 -6.70
C ASN A 57 3.52 11.65 -7.22
N ASP A 58 3.23 11.96 -8.47
CA ASP A 58 3.04 13.34 -8.90
C ASP A 58 1.75 13.82 -8.20
N LYS A 59 1.88 14.01 -6.89
CA LYS A 59 0.98 14.86 -6.15
C LYS A 59 1.67 16.20 -6.09
N ILE A 60 1.09 17.09 -6.89
CA ILE A 60 1.09 18.55 -6.79
C ILE A 60 2.19 19.24 -7.60
N SER A 61 1.84 19.60 -8.84
CA SER A 61 1.99 20.99 -9.28
C SER A 61 0.93 21.39 -10.30
#